data_AF-A0A6P7RVS6-F1
#
_entry.id   AF-A0A6P7RVS6-F1
#
_cell.length_a   1.000
_cell.length_b   1.000
_cell.length_c   1.000
_cell.angle_alpha   90.00
_cell.angle_beta   90.00
_cell.angle_gamma   90.00
#
_symmetry.space_group_name_H-M   'P 1'
#
loop_
_entity.id
_entity.type
_entity.pdbx_description
1 polymer ?
#
loop_
_entity_poly.entity_id
_entity_poly.type
_entity_poly.pdbx_seq_one_letter_code
_entity_poly.pdbx_strand_id
1 'polypeptide(L)'
;MDITKLNITLLRIFRQGVAAALGLLPQQVHINRLIEKKNQVELFVSPGNRKPGEPQALQAEEVLRSLNVDGLHQSLPQFGITDVSPEKNVLQGQHEADKIWSKEGFYAVVIFLSIFIIIVTCLMIIYRLKERLQLSLRQDKEKNQEIHLSPIARQQAQSEAKTTHSMVQPDQAPKVLNVVVDPQGQCTPEIRNSTSTSVCPSPFRMKPIGLQERRGSNVSLTLDMSSLGSVEPFVAVSTPREKVAMEYLQSASRVLTRSQLRDVVASSHLLQSEFMEIPMNFVDPKEIDIPRHGTKNRYKTILPNPLSSVCLRPKTITDPLSTYINANYIRGYSGKEKAFIATQGPMINTVNDFWQMVWQEDSPVIVMITKLKEKNEKCVLYWPEKRGIYGKVEVLVTGVTECDNYTVRNLVLKQGSHTQHVKHYWYTSWPDHKTPDSAQPLLQLMLDVEEDRLASEGRGPVVVHCSAGIGRTGCFIATSIGCQQLKEEGVVDALSIVCQLRVDRGGMVQTSEQYEFVHHALCLFESRLSPETVE
;
A
#
# COMPACT_ATOMS: atom_id res chain seq x y z
N MET A 1 8.10 -33.01 -13.47
CA MET A 1 6.93 -32.12 -13.25
C MET A 1 6.62 -31.35 -14.53
N ASP A 2 5.37 -31.01 -14.81
CA ASP A 2 4.96 -30.20 -15.98
C ASP A 2 5.23 -28.70 -15.72
N ILE A 3 5.97 -28.07 -16.62
CA ILE A 3 6.37 -26.66 -16.53
C ILE A 3 5.19 -25.69 -16.58
N THR A 4 4.09 -26.02 -17.25
CA THR A 4 2.88 -25.17 -17.23
C THR A 4 2.26 -25.07 -15.83
N LYS A 5 2.65 -25.97 -14.91
CA LYS A 5 2.24 -26.01 -13.50
C LYS A 5 3.29 -25.40 -12.55
N LEU A 6 4.42 -24.92 -13.06
CA LEU A 6 5.43 -24.21 -12.25
C LEU A 6 4.98 -22.78 -11.94
N ASN A 7 4.36 -22.61 -10.78
CA ASN A 7 4.10 -21.28 -10.23
C ASN A 7 5.40 -20.60 -9.75
N ILE A 8 5.30 -19.29 -9.45
CA ILE A 8 6.43 -18.44 -9.03
C ILE A 8 7.16 -18.99 -7.79
N THR A 9 6.46 -19.65 -6.87
CA THR A 9 7.05 -20.27 -5.67
C THR A 9 7.95 -21.44 -6.06
N LEU A 10 7.48 -22.34 -6.92
CA LEU A 10 8.26 -23.48 -7.39
C LEU A 10 9.48 -23.03 -8.21
N LEU A 11 9.33 -22.02 -9.07
CA LEU A 11 10.45 -21.41 -9.78
C LEU A 11 11.50 -20.82 -8.83
N ARG A 12 11.08 -20.20 -7.72
CA ARG A 12 12.03 -19.70 -6.70
C ARG A 12 12.78 -20.84 -6.00
N ILE A 13 12.09 -21.93 -5.65
CA ILE A 13 12.73 -23.10 -5.02
C ILE A 13 13.71 -23.77 -5.99
N PHE A 14 13.31 -23.96 -7.26
CA PHE A 14 14.17 -24.46 -8.33
C PHE A 14 15.47 -23.65 -8.44
N ARG A 15 15.34 -22.33 -8.52
CA ARG A 15 16.47 -21.38 -8.56
C ARG A 15 17.39 -21.48 -7.34
N GLN A 16 16.84 -21.70 -6.15
CA GLN A 16 17.61 -21.86 -4.91
C GLN A 16 18.38 -23.18 -4.87
N GLY A 17 17.78 -24.29 -5.29
CA GLY A 17 18.46 -25.59 -5.32
C GLY A 17 19.57 -25.67 -6.37
N VAL A 18 19.39 -25.04 -7.55
CA VAL A 18 20.50 -24.94 -8.52
C VAL A 18 21.63 -24.06 -7.98
N ALA A 19 21.32 -22.96 -7.29
CA ALA A 19 22.34 -22.12 -6.66
C ALA A 19 23.13 -22.89 -5.59
N ALA A 20 22.45 -23.68 -4.76
CA ALA A 20 23.09 -24.56 -3.78
C ALA A 20 24.00 -25.61 -4.44
N ALA A 21 23.53 -26.26 -5.51
CA ALA A 21 24.29 -27.25 -6.27
C ALA A 21 25.55 -26.68 -6.97
N LEU A 22 25.54 -25.39 -7.31
CA LEU A 22 26.68 -24.67 -7.88
C LEU A 22 27.59 -23.99 -6.82
N GLY A 23 27.22 -24.03 -5.53
CA GLY A 23 27.92 -23.28 -4.48
C GLY A 23 27.79 -21.76 -4.60
N LEU A 24 26.72 -21.26 -5.23
CA LEU A 24 26.49 -19.85 -5.53
C LEU A 24 25.32 -19.26 -4.74
N LEU A 25 25.25 -17.93 -4.66
CA LEU A 25 24.11 -17.24 -4.04
C LEU A 25 22.85 -17.34 -4.94
N PRO A 26 21.63 -17.53 -4.39
CA PRO A 26 20.40 -17.57 -5.17
C PRO A 26 20.05 -16.30 -5.95
N GLN A 27 20.79 -15.20 -5.74
CA GLN A 27 20.73 -13.96 -6.51
C GLN A 27 21.54 -14.03 -7.81
N GLN A 28 22.50 -14.97 -7.90
CA GLN A 28 23.37 -15.16 -9.06
C GLN A 28 22.81 -16.16 -10.08
N VAL A 29 21.85 -17.00 -9.68
CA VAL A 29 21.16 -17.91 -10.59
C VAL A 29 19.81 -17.30 -10.97
N HIS A 30 19.53 -17.23 -12.28
CA HIS A 30 18.34 -16.61 -12.85
C HIS A 30 17.63 -17.60 -13.77
N ILE A 31 16.30 -17.60 -13.78
CA ILE A 31 15.49 -18.36 -14.75
C ILE A 31 15.21 -17.43 -15.93
N ASN A 32 15.70 -17.78 -17.12
CA ASN A 32 15.54 -16.99 -18.33
C ASN A 32 14.19 -17.28 -19.01
N ARG A 33 13.86 -18.56 -19.16
CA ARG A 33 12.69 -19.02 -19.93
C ARG A 33 12.17 -20.36 -19.44
N LEU A 34 10.89 -20.57 -19.69
CA LEU A 34 10.19 -21.85 -19.62
C LEU A 34 9.79 -22.25 -21.05
N ILE A 35 10.18 -23.43 -21.53
CA ILE A 35 9.83 -23.93 -22.87
C ILE A 35 8.92 -25.14 -22.74
N GLU A 36 7.64 -24.84 -22.62
CA GLU A 36 6.53 -25.78 -22.43
C GLU A 36 6.51 -26.90 -23.47
N LYS A 37 6.78 -26.58 -24.75
CA LYS A 37 6.78 -27.56 -25.86
C LYS A 37 7.74 -28.73 -25.70
N LYS A 38 8.81 -28.56 -24.92
CA LYS A 38 9.71 -29.66 -24.57
C LYS A 38 9.60 -30.07 -23.10
N ASN A 39 9.11 -29.18 -22.21
CA ASN A 39 9.15 -29.22 -20.73
C ASN A 39 10.42 -28.62 -20.06
N GLN A 40 10.96 -27.52 -20.61
CA GLN A 40 12.33 -26.96 -20.42
C GLN A 40 12.47 -25.79 -19.44
N VAL A 41 13.38 -25.83 -18.46
CA VAL A 41 13.78 -24.64 -17.67
C VAL A 41 15.13 -24.13 -18.15
N GLU A 42 15.17 -22.86 -18.53
CA GLU A 42 16.36 -22.17 -19.01
C GLU A 42 16.96 -21.31 -17.89
N LEU A 43 18.28 -21.39 -17.70
CA LEU A 43 18.99 -20.74 -16.58
C LEU A 43 20.18 -19.89 -17.04
N PHE A 44 20.47 -18.83 -16.27
CA PHE A 44 21.64 -17.97 -16.44
C PHE A 44 22.35 -17.78 -15.09
N VAL A 45 23.69 -17.73 -15.11
CA VAL A 45 24.53 -17.57 -13.91
C VAL A 45 25.41 -16.31 -14.01
N SER A 46 25.26 -15.38 -13.08
CA SER A 46 26.08 -14.16 -13.02
C SER A 46 27.40 -14.38 -12.25
N PRO A 47 28.54 -13.85 -12.74
CA PRO A 47 29.81 -13.94 -12.02
C PRO A 47 29.76 -13.25 -10.66
N GLY A 48 30.48 -13.79 -9.67
CA GLY A 48 30.61 -13.18 -8.34
C GLY A 48 31.53 -11.95 -8.38
N ASN A 49 31.27 -10.97 -7.49
CA ASN A 49 31.92 -9.65 -7.41
C ASN A 49 33.41 -9.63 -7.83
N ARG A 50 33.65 -9.29 -9.11
CA ARG A 50 34.91 -8.74 -9.62
C ARG A 50 34.66 -7.31 -10.07
N LYS A 51 35.75 -6.52 -10.15
CA LYS A 51 35.72 -5.05 -10.31
C LYS A 51 34.86 -4.61 -11.52
N PRO A 52 34.21 -3.44 -11.46
CA PRO A 52 33.41 -2.93 -12.57
C PRO A 52 34.31 -2.67 -13.79
N GLY A 53 34.13 -3.44 -14.86
CA GLY A 53 34.91 -3.30 -16.09
C GLY A 53 34.77 -4.46 -17.09
N GLU A 54 34.63 -5.70 -16.62
CA GLU A 54 34.62 -6.89 -17.49
C GLU A 54 33.43 -7.83 -17.21
N PRO A 55 32.51 -8.03 -18.18
CA PRO A 55 31.50 -9.08 -18.11
C PRO A 55 32.01 -10.37 -18.75
N GLN A 56 32.78 -11.17 -18.02
CA GLN A 56 32.97 -12.59 -18.37
C GLN A 56 31.89 -13.42 -17.67
N ALA A 57 30.89 -13.84 -18.43
CA ALA A 57 30.00 -14.92 -18.04
C ALA A 57 30.80 -16.23 -17.97
N LEU A 58 30.53 -17.07 -16.96
CA LEU A 58 31.10 -18.41 -16.88
C LEU A 58 30.62 -19.23 -18.10
N GLN A 59 31.52 -19.98 -18.74
CA GLN A 59 31.13 -20.83 -19.87
C GLN A 59 30.24 -21.98 -19.37
N ALA A 60 29.32 -22.47 -20.20
CA ALA A 60 28.41 -23.55 -19.80
C ALA A 60 29.18 -24.81 -19.37
N GLU A 61 30.30 -25.10 -20.05
CA GLU A 61 31.24 -26.16 -19.72
C GLU A 61 31.94 -25.97 -18.36
N GLU A 62 32.12 -24.73 -17.91
CA GLU A 62 32.69 -24.40 -16.59
C GLU A 62 31.62 -24.54 -15.49
N VAL A 63 30.40 -24.03 -15.74
CA VAL A 63 29.24 -24.18 -14.85
C VAL A 63 28.91 -25.66 -14.60
N LEU A 64 28.92 -26.49 -15.64
CA LEU A 64 28.69 -27.94 -15.52
C LEU A 64 29.81 -28.66 -14.76
N ARG A 65 31.08 -28.26 -14.95
CA ARG A 65 32.19 -28.80 -14.15
C ARG A 65 32.10 -28.39 -12.68
N SER A 66 31.48 -27.26 -12.38
CA SER A 66 31.22 -26.77 -11.01
C SER A 66 29.91 -27.27 -10.41
N LEU A 67 29.07 -28.00 -11.17
CA LEU A 67 27.78 -28.47 -10.72
C LEU A 67 27.91 -29.76 -9.90
N ASN A 68 27.62 -29.68 -8.61
CA ASN A 68 27.47 -30.86 -7.77
C ASN A 68 26.12 -31.54 -8.07
N VAL A 69 26.16 -32.60 -8.88
CA VAL A 69 24.98 -33.37 -9.31
C VAL A 69 24.25 -33.99 -8.12
N ASP A 70 24.97 -34.54 -7.14
CA ASP A 70 24.36 -35.09 -5.92
C ASP A 70 23.66 -34.00 -5.10
N GLY A 71 24.30 -32.84 -4.96
CA GLY A 71 23.71 -31.65 -4.32
C GLY A 71 22.48 -31.12 -5.04
N LEU A 72 22.43 -31.23 -6.38
CA LEU A 72 21.28 -30.88 -7.20
C LEU A 72 20.10 -31.83 -6.96
N HIS A 73 20.34 -33.14 -7.01
CA HIS A 73 19.29 -34.15 -6.75
C HIS A 73 18.79 -34.11 -5.30
N GLN A 74 19.63 -33.79 -4.32
CA GLN A 74 19.22 -33.58 -2.92
C GLN A 74 18.43 -32.29 -2.71
N SER A 75 18.76 -31.21 -3.43
CA SER A 75 18.10 -29.90 -3.26
C SER A 75 16.79 -29.78 -4.03
N LEU A 76 16.63 -30.53 -5.13
CA LEU A 76 15.48 -30.45 -6.04
C LEU A 76 14.78 -31.80 -6.33
N PRO A 77 14.66 -32.75 -5.37
CA PRO A 77 14.07 -34.06 -5.63
C PRO A 77 12.62 -33.98 -6.12
N GLN A 78 11.84 -33.01 -5.62
CA GLN A 78 10.45 -32.75 -6.02
C GLN A 78 10.30 -32.28 -7.48
N PHE A 79 11.37 -31.85 -8.14
CA PHE A 79 11.35 -31.49 -9.56
C PHE A 79 11.62 -32.69 -10.48
N GLY A 80 12.25 -33.76 -9.96
CA GLY A 80 12.54 -34.97 -10.71
C GLY A 80 13.56 -34.74 -11.83
N ILE A 81 14.68 -34.07 -11.52
CA ILE A 81 15.76 -33.80 -12.47
C ILE A 81 16.45 -35.13 -12.83
N THR A 82 16.63 -35.41 -14.12
CA THR A 82 17.14 -36.70 -14.64
C THR A 82 18.43 -36.59 -15.45
N ASP A 83 18.68 -35.47 -16.13
CA ASP A 83 19.92 -35.20 -16.88
C ASP A 83 20.23 -33.70 -16.87
N VAL A 84 21.52 -33.34 -17.03
CA VAL A 84 21.99 -31.97 -17.14
C VAL A 84 23.11 -31.89 -18.17
N SER A 85 22.87 -31.20 -19.28
CA SER A 85 23.82 -31.08 -20.40
C SER A 85 24.11 -29.62 -20.80
N PRO A 86 25.09 -29.36 -21.68
CA PRO A 86 25.31 -28.06 -22.31
C PRO A 86 24.72 -28.05 -23.72
N GLU A 87 23.62 -27.34 -23.94
CA GLU A 87 23.30 -26.88 -25.31
C GLU A 87 24.13 -25.60 -25.63
N LYS A 88 24.52 -25.42 -26.89
CA LYS A 88 25.20 -24.22 -27.40
C LYS A 88 24.30 -23.48 -28.39
N ASN A 89 24.27 -22.16 -28.29
CA ASN A 89 23.57 -21.20 -29.17
C ASN A 89 22.02 -21.19 -29.10
N VAL A 90 21.45 -20.16 -28.48
CA VAL A 90 20.05 -19.71 -28.73
C VAL A 90 20.05 -18.20 -29.07
N LEU A 91 21.13 -17.72 -29.72
CA LEU A 91 21.52 -16.30 -29.73
C LEU A 91 21.54 -15.55 -31.05
N GLN A 92 21.55 -16.25 -32.18
CA GLN A 92 20.85 -15.74 -33.34
C GLN A 92 19.39 -16.16 -33.17
N GLY A 93 18.49 -15.18 -33.10
CA GLY A 93 17.08 -15.47 -32.88
C GLY A 93 16.43 -16.11 -34.09
N GLN A 94 15.49 -17.03 -33.85
CA GLN A 94 14.27 -16.99 -34.65
C GLN A 94 13.44 -15.81 -34.17
N HIS A 95 13.26 -14.84 -35.06
CA HIS A 95 12.31 -13.75 -34.87
C HIS A 95 10.90 -14.33 -34.78
N GLU A 96 10.27 -14.26 -33.60
CA GLU A 96 8.79 -14.14 -33.50
C GLU A 96 8.34 -12.67 -33.57
N ALA A 97 9.25 -11.75 -33.91
CA ALA A 97 8.89 -10.57 -34.68
C ALA A 97 8.67 -10.97 -36.15
N ASP A 98 7.70 -11.87 -36.39
CA ASP A 98 7.14 -12.20 -37.72
C ASP A 98 5.81 -13.00 -37.61
N LYS A 99 4.82 -12.40 -36.93
CA LYS A 99 3.39 -12.75 -37.10
C LYS A 99 2.56 -11.67 -37.80
N ILE A 100 3.22 -10.59 -38.24
CA ILE A 100 2.63 -9.54 -39.07
C ILE A 100 2.92 -9.79 -40.56
N TRP A 101 3.97 -10.55 -40.89
CA TRP A 101 4.37 -10.92 -42.26
C TRP A 101 4.13 -12.39 -42.62
N SER A 102 3.19 -13.07 -41.95
CA SER A 102 2.51 -14.21 -42.57
C SER A 102 1.73 -13.70 -43.80
N LYS A 103 1.39 -14.57 -44.77
CA LYS A 103 0.53 -14.17 -45.91
C LYS A 103 -0.75 -13.47 -45.42
N GLU A 104 -1.35 -14.01 -44.36
CA GLU A 104 -2.57 -13.46 -43.72
C GLU A 104 -2.34 -12.10 -43.07
N GLY A 105 -1.20 -11.90 -42.37
CA GLY A 105 -0.84 -10.62 -41.78
C GLY A 105 -0.56 -9.53 -42.83
N PHE A 106 0.10 -9.90 -43.93
CA PHE A 106 0.29 -9.01 -45.09
C PHE A 106 -1.05 -8.61 -45.72
N TYR A 107 -1.97 -9.56 -45.93
CA TYR A 107 -3.32 -9.23 -46.40
C TYR A 107 -4.07 -8.34 -45.42
N ALA A 108 -3.97 -8.58 -44.10
CA ALA A 108 -4.61 -7.73 -43.09
C ALA A 108 -4.07 -6.28 -43.14
N VAL A 109 -2.76 -6.09 -43.29
CA VAL A 109 -2.15 -4.75 -43.44
C VAL A 109 -2.59 -4.08 -44.75
N VAL A 110 -2.62 -4.81 -45.88
CA VAL A 110 -3.07 -4.27 -47.18
C VAL A 110 -4.56 -3.92 -47.17
N ILE A 111 -5.41 -4.73 -46.54
CA ILE A 111 -6.84 -4.45 -46.34
C ILE A 111 -7.01 -3.21 -45.46
N PHE A 112 -6.26 -3.10 -44.36
CA PHE A 112 -6.32 -1.94 -43.47
C PHE A 112 -5.86 -0.65 -44.17
N LEU A 113 -4.77 -0.70 -44.96
CA LEU A 113 -4.29 0.45 -45.74
C LEU A 113 -5.29 0.87 -46.82
N SER A 114 -5.88 -0.10 -47.53
CA SER A 114 -6.85 0.20 -48.60
C SER A 114 -8.17 0.76 -48.04
N ILE A 115 -8.68 0.21 -46.92
CA ILE A 115 -9.82 0.80 -46.19
C ILE A 115 -9.47 2.21 -45.70
N PHE A 116 -8.28 2.43 -45.15
CA PHE A 116 -7.85 3.76 -44.70
C PHE A 116 -7.77 4.77 -45.85
N ILE A 117 -7.20 4.38 -47.01
CA ILE A 117 -7.16 5.23 -48.20
C ILE A 117 -8.56 5.51 -48.74
N ILE A 118 -9.47 4.53 -48.74
CA ILE A 118 -10.88 4.73 -49.13
C ILE A 118 -11.57 5.72 -48.17
N ILE A 119 -11.40 5.56 -46.85
CA ILE A 119 -11.99 6.50 -45.86
C ILE A 119 -11.42 7.91 -46.05
N VAL A 120 -10.11 8.07 -46.22
CA VAL A 120 -9.48 9.39 -46.43
C VAL A 120 -9.92 10.01 -47.76
N THR A 121 -10.00 9.24 -48.85
CA THR A 121 -10.49 9.75 -50.14
C THR A 121 -11.99 10.08 -50.11
N CYS A 122 -12.83 9.27 -49.46
CA CYS A 122 -14.24 9.60 -49.21
C CYS A 122 -14.38 10.87 -48.36
N LEU A 123 -13.59 11.05 -47.30
CA LEU A 123 -13.59 12.26 -46.48
C LEU A 123 -13.10 13.48 -47.27
N MET A 124 -12.08 13.34 -48.13
CA MET A 124 -11.64 14.40 -49.04
C MET A 124 -12.70 14.73 -50.10
N ILE A 125 -13.41 13.74 -50.64
CA ILE A 125 -14.51 13.94 -51.60
C ILE A 125 -15.68 14.64 -50.91
N ILE A 126 -16.06 14.24 -49.69
CA ILE A 126 -17.08 14.92 -48.87
C ILE A 126 -16.64 16.35 -48.53
N TYR A 127 -15.37 16.58 -48.22
CA TYR A 127 -14.82 17.91 -47.96
C TYR A 127 -14.86 18.79 -49.21
N ARG A 128 -14.45 18.26 -50.37
CA ARG A 128 -14.54 18.94 -51.68
C ARG A 128 -15.98 19.19 -52.11
N LEU A 129 -16.90 18.27 -51.84
CA LEU A 129 -18.34 18.46 -52.05
C LEU A 129 -18.88 19.56 -51.14
N LYS A 130 -18.54 19.55 -49.85
CA LYS A 130 -18.91 20.60 -48.89
C LYS A 130 -18.36 21.97 -49.33
N GLU A 131 -17.11 22.03 -49.76
CA GLU A 131 -16.46 23.24 -50.30
C GLU A 131 -17.18 23.74 -51.57
N ARG A 132 -17.48 22.84 -52.52
CA ARG A 132 -18.22 23.16 -53.75
C ARG A 132 -19.68 23.58 -53.48
N LEU A 133 -20.32 22.99 -52.47
CA LEU A 133 -21.68 23.33 -52.06
C LEU A 133 -21.70 24.67 -51.30
N GLN A 134 -20.69 24.98 -50.49
CA GLN A 134 -20.51 26.33 -49.91
C GLN A 134 -20.18 27.39 -50.96
N LEU A 135 -19.43 27.06 -52.02
CA LEU A 135 -19.19 27.94 -53.17
C LEU A 135 -20.49 28.16 -53.98
N SER A 136 -21.26 27.11 -54.24
CA SER A 136 -22.57 27.22 -54.89
C SER A 136 -23.53 28.08 -54.05
N LEU A 137 -23.57 27.88 -52.73
CA LEU A 137 -24.41 28.67 -51.82
C LEU A 137 -23.95 30.13 -51.68
N ARG A 138 -22.68 30.43 -51.97
CA ARG A 138 -22.17 31.81 -52.09
C ARG A 138 -22.58 32.42 -53.44
N GLN A 139 -22.43 31.70 -54.54
CA GLN A 139 -22.84 32.18 -55.87
C GLN A 139 -24.37 32.36 -55.99
N ASP A 140 -25.18 31.53 -55.34
CA ASP A 140 -26.63 31.75 -55.22
C ASP A 140 -26.96 32.94 -54.33
N LYS A 141 -26.17 33.24 -53.29
CA LYS A 141 -26.34 34.47 -52.50
C LYS A 141 -25.97 35.73 -53.28
N GLU A 142 -24.93 35.68 -54.11
CA GLU A 142 -24.52 36.79 -54.96
C GLU A 142 -25.53 37.00 -56.11
N LYS A 143 -25.98 35.94 -56.79
CA LYS A 143 -27.05 36.04 -57.82
C LYS A 143 -28.39 36.55 -57.29
N ASN A 144 -28.79 36.13 -56.07
CA ASN A 144 -30.02 36.64 -55.45
C ASN A 144 -29.87 38.08 -54.91
N GLN A 145 -28.67 38.65 -54.88
CA GLN A 145 -28.45 40.07 -54.53
C GLN A 145 -28.45 41.01 -55.75
N GLU A 146 -28.23 40.51 -56.96
CA GLU A 146 -28.31 41.33 -58.20
C GLU A 146 -29.72 41.41 -58.81
N ILE A 147 -30.66 40.54 -58.41
CA ILE A 147 -32.01 40.47 -59.02
C ILE A 147 -33.14 40.73 -57.99
N HIS A 148 -33.14 41.91 -57.38
CA HIS A 148 -34.40 42.64 -57.19
C HIS A 148 -34.19 44.14 -56.96
N LEU A 149 -34.67 44.96 -57.90
CA LEU A 149 -34.68 46.40 -57.75
C LEU A 149 -35.72 46.87 -56.70
N SER A 150 -35.40 48.05 -56.16
CA SER A 150 -36.27 49.06 -55.52
C SER A 150 -37.74 49.16 -55.97
N PRO A 151 -38.62 49.88 -55.23
CA PRO A 151 -38.73 50.08 -53.77
C PRO A 151 -40.21 49.93 -53.30
N ILE A 152 -40.60 50.63 -52.21
CA ILE A 152 -41.98 50.98 -51.74
C ILE A 152 -42.56 50.17 -50.55
N ALA A 153 -42.30 50.73 -49.36
CA ALA A 153 -43.27 51.22 -48.37
C ALA A 153 -44.42 50.34 -47.79
N ARG A 154 -44.33 50.15 -46.46
CA ARG A 154 -45.32 50.58 -45.44
C ARG A 154 -46.70 49.89 -45.38
N GLN A 155 -46.95 49.10 -44.33
CA GLN A 155 -47.86 49.48 -43.22
C GLN A 155 -47.79 48.51 -42.01
N GLN A 156 -48.32 48.96 -40.86
CA GLN A 156 -48.19 48.36 -39.52
C GLN A 156 -49.51 47.73 -39.03
N ALA A 157 -49.41 46.72 -38.15
CA ALA A 157 -50.24 46.51 -36.94
C ALA A 157 -49.58 45.38 -36.11
N GLN A 158 -48.90 45.58 -34.96
CA GLN A 158 -49.30 46.07 -33.62
C GLN A 158 -50.27 45.17 -32.81
N SER A 159 -49.69 44.51 -31.79
CA SER A 159 -50.12 44.52 -30.37
C SER A 159 -48.82 44.32 -29.55
N GLU A 160 -48.38 45.21 -28.66
CA GLU A 160 -48.94 45.68 -27.37
C GLU A 160 -49.01 44.56 -26.29
N ALA A 161 -48.48 44.72 -25.07
CA ALA A 161 -47.96 45.91 -24.38
C ALA A 161 -46.96 45.65 -23.22
N LYS A 162 -46.22 46.72 -22.84
CA LYS A 162 -45.78 47.13 -21.46
C LYS A 162 -44.84 46.22 -20.65
N THR A 163 -43.80 46.70 -19.92
CA THR A 163 -43.05 47.98 -19.78
C THR A 163 -41.74 47.63 -19.00
N THR A 164 -40.61 48.37 -18.92
CA THR A 164 -40.36 49.79 -18.55
C THR A 164 -38.90 50.23 -18.86
N HIS A 165 -38.69 51.49 -19.32
CA HIS A 165 -37.48 52.39 -19.28
C HIS A 165 -36.08 51.86 -19.74
N SER A 166 -35.47 52.28 -20.87
CA SER A 166 -34.92 53.61 -21.31
C SER A 166 -33.63 54.03 -20.58
N MET A 167 -32.38 54.02 -21.14
CA MET A 167 -31.78 54.82 -22.26
C MET A 167 -31.73 56.34 -21.95
N VAL A 168 -30.62 57.13 -22.07
CA VAL A 168 -29.52 57.22 -23.09
C VAL A 168 -28.21 57.92 -22.56
N GLN A 169 -27.01 57.58 -23.12
CA GLN A 169 -25.69 58.34 -23.23
C GLN A 169 -24.78 58.65 -22.01
N PRO A 170 -23.46 59.02 -22.19
CA PRO A 170 -22.61 59.13 -23.43
C PRO A 170 -21.19 58.45 -23.36
N ASP A 171 -20.34 58.77 -24.35
CA ASP A 171 -18.93 58.42 -24.67
C ASP A 171 -17.88 58.13 -23.56
N GLN A 172 -16.86 57.30 -23.87
CA GLN A 172 -15.42 57.69 -23.98
C GLN A 172 -14.46 56.55 -24.40
N ALA A 173 -13.31 56.92 -24.99
CA ALA A 173 -12.10 56.11 -25.28
C ALA A 173 -10.88 56.77 -24.55
N PRO A 174 -9.54 56.51 -24.78
CA PRO A 174 -8.83 55.59 -25.71
C PRO A 174 -7.47 54.97 -25.19
N LYS A 175 -6.68 54.36 -26.11
CA LYS A 175 -5.16 54.24 -26.15
C LYS A 175 -4.45 53.24 -25.16
N VAL A 176 -3.23 52.70 -25.36
CA VAL A 176 -2.07 52.91 -26.30
C VAL A 176 -1.45 51.56 -26.79
N LEU A 177 -0.61 51.61 -27.85
CA LEU A 177 0.26 50.59 -28.48
C LEU A 177 1.38 49.98 -27.60
N ASN A 178 2.09 48.96 -28.12
CA ASN A 178 3.57 48.91 -28.05
C ASN A 178 4.23 48.27 -29.30
N VAL A 179 5.52 48.56 -29.52
CA VAL A 179 6.29 48.40 -30.79
C VAL A 179 7.62 47.65 -30.57
N VAL A 180 8.24 47.13 -31.64
CA VAL A 180 9.50 46.35 -31.71
C VAL A 180 10.66 47.19 -32.30
N VAL A 181 11.94 46.88 -31.99
CA VAL A 181 13.15 46.86 -32.90
C VAL A 181 14.50 46.78 -32.12
N ASP A 182 15.28 45.69 -32.36
CA ASP A 182 16.75 45.52 -32.70
C ASP A 182 17.88 46.44 -32.10
N PRO A 183 19.22 46.36 -32.45
CA PRO A 183 20.17 45.26 -32.86
C PRO A 183 21.60 45.22 -32.17
N GLN A 184 22.37 44.14 -32.45
CA GLN A 184 23.86 43.99 -32.69
C GLN A 184 25.02 44.56 -31.78
N GLY A 185 26.17 43.84 -31.70
CA GLY A 185 27.52 44.41 -31.35
C GLY A 185 28.64 43.43 -30.91
N GLN A 186 29.83 43.46 -31.54
CA GLN A 186 30.92 42.44 -31.58
C GLN A 186 32.07 42.47 -30.53
N CYS A 187 32.83 41.34 -30.50
CA CYS A 187 34.31 41.18 -30.42
C CYS A 187 35.10 40.75 -29.14
N THR A 188 36.16 39.98 -29.42
CA THR A 188 37.16 39.16 -28.67
C THR A 188 38.44 39.95 -28.23
N PRO A 189 39.51 39.42 -27.55
CA PRO A 189 40.09 38.05 -27.60
C PRO A 189 40.87 37.43 -26.37
N GLU A 190 41.27 36.14 -26.51
CA GLU A 190 42.53 35.40 -26.15
C GLU A 190 43.36 35.72 -24.85
N ILE A 191 44.13 34.84 -24.17
CA ILE A 191 44.72 33.49 -24.44
C ILE A 191 45.24 32.75 -23.14
N ARG A 192 45.38 31.40 -23.17
CA ARG A 192 46.24 30.46 -22.36
C ARG A 192 46.07 30.10 -20.84
N ASN A 193 45.81 28.78 -20.64
CA ASN A 193 46.56 27.76 -19.86
C ASN A 193 46.56 27.62 -18.31
N SER A 194 46.01 26.46 -17.86
CA SER A 194 46.53 25.47 -16.86
C SER A 194 46.77 25.89 -15.38
N THR A 195 46.46 25.14 -14.30
CA THR A 195 46.12 23.69 -14.14
C THR A 195 45.39 23.41 -12.80
N SER A 196 44.84 22.19 -12.65
CA SER A 196 44.61 21.40 -11.40
C SER A 196 43.20 21.32 -10.75
N THR A 197 42.77 20.05 -10.58
CA THR A 197 41.84 19.45 -9.60
C THR A 197 40.35 19.88 -9.52
N SER A 198 39.47 19.07 -10.15
CA SER A 198 38.02 18.95 -9.86
C SER A 198 37.75 17.75 -8.94
N VAL A 199 37.11 17.91 -7.77
CA VAL A 199 35.65 17.93 -7.51
C VAL A 199 34.92 16.62 -7.86
N CYS A 200 34.41 15.94 -6.83
CA CYS A 200 33.38 14.88 -6.92
C CYS A 200 31.98 15.45 -6.62
N PRO A 201 30.99 15.25 -7.50
CA PRO A 201 29.58 15.45 -7.19
C PRO A 201 28.80 14.13 -7.07
N SER A 202 27.83 14.08 -6.15
CA SER A 202 26.89 12.96 -5.97
C SER A 202 25.77 12.96 -7.02
N PRO A 203 25.47 11.80 -7.64
CA PRO A 203 24.18 11.49 -8.26
C PRO A 203 23.37 10.53 -7.34
N PHE A 204 22.04 10.42 -7.41
CA PHE A 204 21.17 10.54 -8.58
C PHE A 204 19.82 11.21 -8.29
N ARG A 205 19.38 12.02 -9.26
CA ARG A 205 17.98 12.38 -9.49
C ARG A 205 17.66 11.95 -10.92
N MET A 206 16.62 11.14 -11.15
CA MET A 206 16.20 10.77 -12.51
C MET A 206 14.69 10.87 -12.72
N LYS A 207 14.32 11.39 -13.88
CA LYS A 207 12.96 11.43 -14.43
C LYS A 207 12.70 10.14 -15.24
N PRO A 208 11.43 9.75 -15.47
CA PRO A 208 11.09 8.48 -16.11
C PRO A 208 11.16 8.54 -17.64
N ILE A 209 11.53 7.44 -18.30
CA ILE A 209 11.22 7.05 -19.69
C ILE A 209 11.69 5.60 -19.94
N GLY A 210 10.96 4.84 -20.78
CA GLY A 210 11.56 3.83 -21.66
C GLY A 210 11.63 2.37 -21.16
N LEU A 211 10.57 1.59 -21.40
CA LEU A 211 10.57 0.12 -21.30
C LEU A 211 10.97 -0.52 -22.65
N GLN A 212 12.25 -0.45 -23.04
CA GLN A 212 12.80 -1.28 -24.13
C GLN A 212 14.35 -1.32 -24.05
N GLU A 213 14.96 -2.32 -24.70
CA GLU A 213 16.42 -2.48 -24.89
C GLU A 213 17.28 -2.90 -23.67
N ARG A 214 17.50 -4.22 -23.53
CA ARG A 214 18.72 -4.88 -24.04
C ARG A 214 18.61 -6.41 -23.92
N ARG A 215 18.36 -7.08 -25.04
CA ARG A 215 18.50 -8.55 -25.17
C ARG A 215 19.98 -8.91 -25.37
N GLY A 216 20.44 -9.99 -24.73
CA GLY A 216 21.85 -10.41 -24.80
C GLY A 216 22.29 -11.74 -24.13
N SER A 217 21.44 -12.71 -23.74
CA SER A 217 21.83 -14.15 -23.60
C SER A 217 20.64 -15.12 -23.42
N ASN A 218 20.76 -16.40 -23.86
CA ASN A 218 19.80 -17.53 -23.86
C ASN A 218 20.53 -18.88 -24.21
N VAL A 219 20.23 -20.03 -23.55
CA VAL A 219 20.24 -21.46 -24.03
C VAL A 219 19.54 -22.41 -22.99
N SER A 220 18.73 -23.42 -23.40
CA SER A 220 17.75 -24.21 -22.58
C SER A 220 17.82 -25.76 -22.67
N LEU A 221 17.42 -26.58 -21.66
CA LEU A 221 17.46 -28.10 -21.69
C LEU A 221 16.31 -28.92 -20.99
N THR A 222 15.99 -30.15 -21.47
CA THR A 222 14.68 -30.87 -21.22
C THR A 222 14.59 -32.39 -21.12
N LEU A 223 13.55 -32.87 -20.39
CA LEU A 223 12.95 -34.23 -20.46
C LEU A 223 11.45 -34.34 -20.04
N ASP A 224 10.85 -35.51 -20.33
CA ASP A 224 9.43 -35.93 -20.18
C ASP A 224 9.25 -37.03 -19.09
N MET A 225 8.08 -37.13 -18.45
CA MET A 225 7.78 -38.05 -17.33
C MET A 225 6.28 -38.41 -17.23
N SER A 226 5.91 -39.65 -17.55
CA SER A 226 4.52 -40.12 -17.71
C SER A 226 4.02 -41.13 -16.65
N SER A 227 4.61 -41.17 -15.46
CA SER A 227 4.13 -42.00 -14.34
C SER A 227 4.30 -41.33 -12.97
N LEU A 228 3.28 -41.51 -12.11
CA LEU A 228 3.12 -41.20 -10.66
C LEU A 228 1.90 -40.33 -10.36
N GLY A 229 0.75 -40.96 -10.26
CA GLY A 229 -0.44 -40.40 -9.61
C GLY A 229 -0.90 -41.27 -8.46
N SER A 230 -0.48 -40.94 -7.22
CA SER A 230 -1.15 -41.33 -5.95
C SER A 230 -0.33 -40.94 -4.71
N VAL A 231 -0.51 -39.73 -4.15
CA VAL A 231 -0.20 -39.39 -2.74
C VAL A 231 -1.19 -38.32 -2.23
N GLU A 232 -1.53 -38.39 -0.95
CA GLU A 232 -2.48 -37.54 -0.19
C GLU A 232 -1.96 -36.13 0.16
N PRO A 233 -2.80 -35.19 0.67
CA PRO A 233 -2.48 -33.76 0.69
C PRO A 233 -1.50 -33.31 1.79
N PHE A 234 -0.71 -32.27 1.47
CA PHE A 234 0.37 -31.74 2.32
C PHE A 234 -0.11 -30.91 3.52
N VAL A 235 0.57 -31.09 4.66
CA VAL A 235 0.59 -30.14 5.79
C VAL A 235 1.51 -28.97 5.45
N ALA A 236 1.08 -27.73 5.73
CA ALA A 236 1.89 -26.54 5.52
C ALA A 236 3.02 -26.43 6.55
N VAL A 237 4.28 -26.39 6.08
CA VAL A 237 5.48 -26.20 6.92
C VAL A 237 5.94 -24.74 6.81
N SER A 238 6.10 -24.06 7.94
CA SER A 238 6.56 -22.66 8.01
C SER A 238 7.93 -22.48 7.36
N THR A 239 8.13 -21.38 6.64
CA THR A 239 9.41 -21.14 5.96
C THR A 239 10.52 -20.75 6.95
N PRO A 240 11.81 -20.98 6.63
CA PRO A 240 12.92 -20.55 7.48
C PRO A 240 12.90 -19.04 7.79
N ARG A 241 12.36 -18.22 6.90
CA ARG A 241 12.24 -16.77 7.10
C ARG A 241 11.12 -16.41 8.09
N GLU A 242 9.97 -17.11 8.05
CA GLU A 242 8.93 -16.96 9.07
C GLU A 242 9.44 -17.37 10.43
N LYS A 243 10.20 -18.49 10.52
CA LYS A 243 10.79 -18.95 11.77
C LYS A 243 11.73 -17.90 12.38
N VAL A 244 12.69 -17.38 11.62
CA VAL A 244 13.62 -16.33 12.10
C VAL A 244 12.88 -15.04 12.47
N ALA A 245 11.84 -14.65 11.71
CA ALA A 245 11.04 -13.48 12.05
C ALA A 245 10.26 -13.67 13.36
N MET A 246 9.67 -14.84 13.59
CA MET A 246 8.96 -15.14 14.84
C MET A 246 9.91 -15.27 16.02
N GLU A 247 11.08 -15.88 15.83
CA GLU A 247 12.15 -15.99 16.83
C GLU A 247 12.65 -14.61 17.27
N TYR A 248 12.88 -13.68 16.33
CA TYR A 248 13.17 -12.27 16.65
C TYR A 248 12.04 -11.65 17.48
N LEU A 249 10.78 -11.76 17.05
CA LEU A 249 9.65 -11.17 17.77
C LEU A 249 9.40 -11.78 19.16
N GLN A 250 9.92 -12.98 19.41
CA GLN A 250 9.83 -13.66 20.71
C GLN A 250 11.01 -13.39 21.64
N SER A 251 12.14 -12.91 21.13
CA SER A 251 13.40 -12.78 21.89
C SER A 251 14.04 -11.38 21.88
N ALA A 252 13.70 -10.52 20.92
CA ALA A 252 14.25 -9.18 20.83
C ALA A 252 13.77 -8.31 22.02
N SER A 253 14.74 -7.79 22.76
CA SER A 253 14.57 -7.05 24.01
C SER A 253 15.64 -5.98 24.11
N ARG A 254 15.24 -4.79 24.57
CA ARG A 254 16.15 -3.69 24.92
C ARG A 254 15.56 -2.94 26.11
N VAL A 255 15.78 -3.47 27.31
CA VAL A 255 15.43 -2.81 28.56
C VAL A 255 16.22 -1.50 28.69
N LEU A 256 15.51 -0.39 28.87
CA LEU A 256 16.04 0.95 29.11
C LEU A 256 15.71 1.38 30.54
N THR A 257 16.72 1.82 31.29
CA THR A 257 16.51 2.59 32.53
C THR A 257 15.91 3.97 32.22
N ARG A 258 15.39 4.66 33.24
CA ARG A 258 14.87 6.04 33.12
C ARG A 258 15.91 7.00 32.54
N SER A 259 17.19 6.84 32.88
CA SER A 259 18.30 7.59 32.28
C SER A 259 18.53 7.25 30.81
N GLN A 260 18.67 5.97 30.47
CA GLN A 260 18.88 5.52 29.09
C GLN A 260 17.72 5.90 28.16
N LEU A 261 16.48 5.92 28.65
CA LEU A 261 15.32 6.38 27.90
C LEU A 261 15.47 7.85 27.47
N ARG A 262 15.97 8.73 28.36
CA ARG A 262 16.25 10.14 28.02
C ARG A 262 17.33 10.27 26.96
N ASP A 263 18.40 9.49 27.07
CA ASP A 263 19.55 9.52 26.13
C ASP A 263 19.19 8.97 24.74
N VAL A 264 18.38 7.90 24.70
CA VAL A 264 17.91 7.28 23.45
C VAL A 264 17.00 8.22 22.66
N VAL A 265 16.15 9.00 23.33
CA VAL A 265 15.30 10.02 22.70
C VAL A 265 16.11 11.15 22.04
N ALA A 266 17.31 11.45 22.54
CA ALA A 266 18.23 12.38 21.86
C ALA A 266 18.87 11.80 20.59
N SER A 267 18.75 10.48 20.36
CA SER A 267 19.49 9.70 19.36
C SER A 267 18.58 9.01 18.33
N SER A 268 17.63 9.76 17.74
CA SER A 268 16.64 9.32 16.73
C SER A 268 17.16 8.31 15.69
N HIS A 269 18.38 8.49 15.16
CA HIS A 269 18.96 7.57 14.18
C HIS A 269 19.11 6.11 14.67
N LEU A 270 19.36 5.89 15.96
CA LEU A 270 19.45 4.54 16.56
C LEU A 270 18.07 3.88 16.67
N LEU A 271 17.04 4.66 17.00
CA LEU A 271 15.65 4.21 17.02
C LEU A 271 15.16 3.86 15.61
N GLN A 272 15.59 4.62 14.60
CA GLN A 272 15.30 4.30 13.21
C GLN A 272 15.97 2.99 12.77
N SER A 273 17.25 2.75 13.09
CA SER A 273 17.90 1.47 12.75
C SER A 273 17.24 0.28 13.44
N GLU A 274 16.97 0.39 14.74
CA GLU A 274 16.31 -0.66 15.54
C GLU A 274 14.92 -0.99 14.97
N PHE A 275 14.10 0.03 14.68
CA PHE A 275 12.77 -0.14 14.10
C PHE A 275 12.76 -0.91 12.77
N MET A 276 13.80 -0.75 11.95
CA MET A 276 13.92 -1.39 10.64
C MET A 276 14.27 -2.88 10.73
N GLU A 277 14.80 -3.34 11.86
CA GLU A 277 15.07 -4.75 12.13
C GLU A 277 13.81 -5.52 12.54
N ILE A 278 12.87 -4.85 13.23
CA ILE A 278 11.65 -5.48 13.74
C ILE A 278 10.80 -6.02 12.57
N PRO A 279 10.52 -7.33 12.50
CA PRO A 279 9.66 -7.90 11.47
C PRO A 279 8.24 -7.33 11.53
N MET A 280 7.59 -7.13 10.38
CA MET A 280 6.23 -6.58 10.34
C MET A 280 5.14 -7.62 10.67
N ASN A 281 5.42 -8.93 10.57
CA ASN A 281 4.47 -10.02 10.83
C ASN A 281 3.10 -9.88 10.12
N PHE A 282 3.09 -9.42 8.86
CA PHE A 282 1.87 -9.38 8.06
C PHE A 282 1.49 -10.78 7.56
N VAL A 283 0.21 -11.12 7.69
CA VAL A 283 -0.42 -12.36 7.21
C VAL A 283 -0.43 -12.43 5.68
N ASP A 284 -0.06 -13.56 5.07
CA ASP A 284 -0.35 -13.83 3.66
C ASP A 284 -1.86 -14.04 3.51
N PRO A 285 -2.55 -13.38 2.57
CA PRO A 285 -3.99 -13.58 2.34
C PRO A 285 -4.43 -15.05 2.19
N LYS A 286 -3.53 -15.97 1.81
CA LYS A 286 -3.79 -17.42 1.74
C LYS A 286 -4.01 -18.10 3.10
N GLU A 287 -3.56 -17.49 4.20
CA GLU A 287 -3.75 -18.03 5.56
C GLU A 287 -5.17 -17.80 6.09
N ILE A 288 -5.97 -16.93 5.44
CA ILE A 288 -7.34 -16.62 5.85
C ILE A 288 -8.34 -17.38 4.97
N ASP A 289 -8.74 -18.58 5.44
CA ASP A 289 -9.79 -19.38 4.80
C ASP A 289 -11.21 -18.89 5.16
N ILE A 290 -11.50 -17.63 4.80
CA ILE A 290 -12.83 -17.02 4.94
C ILE A 290 -13.22 -16.39 3.60
N PRO A 291 -14.15 -17.02 2.84
CA PRO A 291 -14.58 -16.50 1.56
C PRO A 291 -15.04 -15.03 1.64
N ARG A 292 -14.58 -14.21 0.70
CA ARG A 292 -14.94 -12.77 0.56
C ARG A 292 -14.54 -11.88 1.75
N HIS A 293 -13.67 -12.33 2.67
CA HIS A 293 -13.18 -11.54 3.81
C HIS A 293 -12.68 -10.14 3.40
N GLY A 294 -12.07 -10.01 2.22
CA GLY A 294 -11.61 -8.74 1.65
C GLY A 294 -12.68 -7.66 1.48
N THR A 295 -13.98 -8.01 1.49
CA THR A 295 -15.09 -7.04 1.49
C THR A 295 -15.28 -6.34 2.84
N LYS A 296 -14.80 -6.93 3.93
CA LYS A 296 -14.81 -6.37 5.29
C LYS A 296 -13.48 -5.72 5.67
N ASN A 297 -12.52 -5.60 4.75
CA ASN A 297 -11.18 -5.05 5.00
C ASN A 297 -10.98 -3.69 4.33
N ARG A 298 -10.73 -2.66 5.14
CA ARG A 298 -10.44 -1.29 4.66
C ARG A 298 -9.14 -1.23 3.85
N TYR A 299 -8.18 -2.08 4.18
CA TYR A 299 -6.91 -2.23 3.47
C TYR A 299 -6.66 -3.70 3.17
N LYS A 300 -6.51 -4.06 1.88
CA LYS A 300 -6.40 -5.47 1.43
C LYS A 300 -5.20 -6.23 2.01
N THR A 301 -4.14 -5.53 2.39
CA THR A 301 -2.89 -6.08 2.92
C THR A 301 -2.77 -6.00 4.45
N ILE A 302 -3.72 -5.38 5.14
CA ILE A 302 -3.73 -5.28 6.61
C ILE A 302 -4.82 -6.23 7.10
N LEU A 303 -4.40 -7.44 7.44
CA LEU A 303 -5.26 -8.56 7.79
C LEU A 303 -5.06 -8.94 9.26
N PRO A 304 -6.08 -9.49 9.95
CA PRO A 304 -5.92 -9.94 11.32
C PRO A 304 -5.13 -11.25 11.38
N ASN A 305 -4.12 -11.31 12.26
CA ASN A 305 -3.37 -12.54 12.54
C ASN A 305 -4.32 -13.64 13.01
N PRO A 306 -4.38 -14.84 12.38
CA PRO A 306 -5.42 -15.83 12.69
C PRO A 306 -5.47 -16.25 14.17
N LEU A 307 -4.30 -16.49 14.78
CA LEU A 307 -4.16 -16.99 16.16
C LEU A 307 -4.80 -16.09 17.23
N SER A 308 -4.80 -14.78 17.00
CA SER A 308 -5.31 -13.74 17.92
C SER A 308 -6.58 -13.06 17.38
N SER A 309 -7.13 -13.53 16.26
CA SER A 309 -8.25 -12.87 15.58
C SER A 309 -9.53 -12.89 16.43
N VAL A 310 -10.29 -11.80 16.39
CA VAL A 310 -11.59 -11.74 17.08
C VAL A 310 -12.66 -12.36 16.19
N CYS A 311 -13.18 -13.51 16.61
CA CYS A 311 -14.28 -14.20 15.94
C CYS A 311 -15.63 -13.72 16.47
N LEU A 312 -16.50 -13.20 15.60
CA LEU A 312 -17.87 -12.83 15.96
C LEU A 312 -18.74 -14.07 16.16
N ARG A 313 -19.60 -14.01 17.18
CA ARG A 313 -20.46 -15.12 17.63
C ARG A 313 -21.95 -14.79 17.42
N PRO A 314 -22.44 -14.67 16.17
CA PRO A 314 -23.86 -14.45 15.92
C PRO A 314 -24.69 -15.68 16.34
N LYS A 315 -25.92 -15.45 16.86
CA LYS A 315 -26.84 -16.53 17.28
C LYS A 315 -27.21 -17.54 16.18
N THR A 316 -26.92 -17.23 14.92
CA THR A 316 -27.16 -18.10 13.77
C THR A 316 -26.05 -17.85 12.76
N ILE A 317 -25.24 -18.87 12.48
CA ILE A 317 -24.15 -18.80 11.51
C ILE A 317 -24.72 -19.28 10.17
N THR A 318 -25.08 -18.34 9.29
CA THR A 318 -25.58 -18.65 7.93
C THR A 318 -24.53 -18.44 6.85
N ASP A 319 -23.43 -17.75 7.18
CA ASP A 319 -22.35 -17.36 6.28
C ASP A 319 -21.05 -17.27 7.11
N PRO A 320 -19.94 -17.93 6.74
CA PRO A 320 -18.64 -17.75 7.40
C PRO A 320 -18.21 -16.29 7.51
N LEU A 321 -18.57 -15.43 6.55
CA LEU A 321 -18.26 -14.00 6.60
C LEU A 321 -18.97 -13.29 7.76
N SER A 322 -20.06 -13.84 8.31
CA SER A 322 -20.76 -13.29 9.49
C SER A 322 -19.97 -13.45 10.79
N THR A 323 -18.97 -14.35 10.84
CA THR A 323 -18.06 -14.49 11.99
C THR A 323 -16.82 -13.60 11.87
N TYR A 324 -16.58 -12.99 10.71
CA TYR A 324 -15.38 -12.21 10.43
C TYR A 324 -15.50 -10.72 10.79
N ILE A 325 -14.48 -10.23 11.50
CA ILE A 325 -14.13 -8.81 11.64
C ILE A 325 -12.61 -8.64 11.58
N ASN A 326 -12.12 -7.52 11.05
CA ASN A 326 -10.69 -7.20 11.02
C ASN A 326 -10.24 -6.63 12.38
N ALA A 327 -10.10 -7.53 13.35
CA ALA A 327 -9.69 -7.20 14.71
C ALA A 327 -8.85 -8.33 15.32
N ASN A 328 -7.96 -7.98 16.25
CA ASN A 328 -7.17 -8.92 17.04
C ASN A 328 -7.26 -8.58 18.53
N TYR A 329 -7.30 -9.60 19.38
CA TYR A 329 -6.95 -9.43 20.79
C TYR A 329 -5.47 -9.08 20.88
N ILE A 330 -5.14 -8.18 21.79
CA ILE A 330 -3.79 -7.73 22.09
C ILE A 330 -3.53 -7.94 23.58
N ARG A 331 -2.39 -8.53 23.89
CA ARG A 331 -1.90 -8.72 25.26
C ARG A 331 -1.46 -7.39 25.85
N GLY A 332 -1.71 -7.22 27.14
CA GLY A 332 -1.29 -6.05 27.90
C GLY A 332 0.11 -6.21 28.48
N TYR A 333 0.42 -5.32 29.41
CA TYR A 333 1.58 -5.42 30.29
C TYR A 333 1.68 -6.80 30.97
N SER A 334 2.92 -7.27 31.16
CA SER A 334 3.30 -8.64 31.58
C SER A 334 2.59 -9.77 30.80
N GLY A 335 2.15 -9.52 29.56
CA GLY A 335 1.46 -10.50 28.73
C GLY A 335 -0.01 -10.74 29.12
N LYS A 336 -0.65 -9.85 29.90
CA LYS A 336 -2.05 -9.99 30.31
C LYS A 336 -2.97 -10.21 29.11
N GLU A 337 -3.52 -11.42 29.00
CA GLU A 337 -4.40 -11.82 27.89
C GLU A 337 -5.59 -10.87 27.72
N LYS A 338 -5.92 -10.59 26.45
CA LYS A 338 -7.07 -9.77 26.04
C LYS A 338 -7.22 -8.44 26.80
N ALA A 339 -6.12 -7.74 27.07
CA ALA A 339 -6.19 -6.40 27.65
C ALA A 339 -6.81 -5.37 26.68
N PHE A 340 -6.53 -5.52 25.37
CA PHE A 340 -7.07 -4.66 24.33
C PHE A 340 -7.60 -5.47 23.14
N ILE A 341 -8.39 -4.81 22.28
CA ILE A 341 -8.65 -5.24 20.91
C ILE A 341 -8.16 -4.14 19.97
N ALA A 342 -7.26 -4.49 19.06
CA ALA A 342 -6.86 -3.60 17.95
C ALA A 342 -7.72 -3.91 16.72
N THR A 343 -8.40 -2.90 16.18
CA THR A 343 -9.29 -3.05 15.01
C THR A 343 -9.16 -1.89 14.02
N GLN A 344 -9.55 -2.11 12.77
CA GLN A 344 -9.64 -1.05 11.76
C GLN A 344 -10.78 -0.06 12.08
N GLY A 345 -10.72 1.15 11.50
CA GLY A 345 -11.83 2.08 11.54
C GLY A 345 -13.03 1.51 10.77
N PRO A 346 -14.23 1.38 11.40
CA PRO A 346 -15.39 0.78 10.76
C PRO A 346 -15.67 1.31 9.35
N MET A 347 -16.16 0.41 8.50
CA MET A 347 -16.69 0.70 7.17
C MET A 347 -18.22 0.59 7.22
N ILE A 348 -18.91 1.14 6.21
CA ILE A 348 -20.39 1.14 6.16
C ILE A 348 -21.01 -0.25 6.33
N ASN A 349 -20.37 -1.29 5.77
CA ASN A 349 -20.80 -2.68 5.87
C ASN A 349 -20.27 -3.44 7.10
N THR A 350 -19.47 -2.81 7.96
CA THR A 350 -18.90 -3.42 9.18
C THR A 350 -19.27 -2.68 10.47
N VAL A 351 -20.18 -1.70 10.44
CA VAL A 351 -20.66 -1.01 11.65
C VAL A 351 -21.41 -1.99 12.57
N ASN A 352 -22.25 -2.86 12.00
CA ASN A 352 -22.97 -3.88 12.77
C ASN A 352 -22.02 -4.92 13.38
N ASP A 353 -20.99 -5.32 12.62
CA ASP A 353 -19.93 -6.22 13.10
C ASP A 353 -19.18 -5.62 14.29
N PHE A 354 -18.84 -4.32 14.20
CA PHE A 354 -18.14 -3.60 15.27
C PHE A 354 -18.97 -3.53 16.55
N TRP A 355 -20.26 -3.20 16.49
CA TRP A 355 -21.12 -3.18 17.67
C TRP A 355 -21.41 -4.57 18.23
N GLN A 356 -21.50 -5.60 17.37
CA GLN A 356 -21.57 -6.99 17.79
C GLN A 356 -20.29 -7.40 18.55
N MET A 357 -19.10 -6.97 18.10
CA MET A 357 -17.82 -7.18 18.77
C MET A 357 -17.78 -6.54 20.16
N VAL A 358 -18.08 -5.24 20.26
CA VAL A 358 -18.12 -4.49 21.53
C VAL A 358 -19.07 -5.13 22.53
N TRP A 359 -20.24 -5.58 22.06
CA TRP A 359 -21.24 -6.27 22.89
C TRP A 359 -20.74 -7.63 23.41
N GLN A 360 -20.26 -8.50 22.51
CA GLN A 360 -19.93 -9.89 22.86
C GLN A 360 -18.67 -10.04 23.72
N GLU A 361 -17.76 -9.07 23.64
CA GLU A 361 -16.53 -9.03 24.44
C GLU A 361 -16.67 -8.14 25.69
N ASP A 362 -17.88 -7.64 25.99
CA ASP A 362 -18.16 -6.76 27.15
C ASP A 362 -17.17 -5.58 27.30
N SER A 363 -16.76 -4.98 26.18
CA SER A 363 -15.75 -3.95 26.14
C SER A 363 -16.20 -2.67 26.88
N PRO A 364 -15.51 -2.23 27.94
CA PRO A 364 -15.92 -1.06 28.73
C PRO A 364 -15.55 0.27 28.07
N VAL A 365 -14.52 0.29 27.23
CA VAL A 365 -13.97 1.50 26.63
C VAL A 365 -13.67 1.29 25.14
N ILE A 366 -13.93 2.33 24.34
CA ILE A 366 -13.52 2.45 22.94
C ILE A 366 -12.64 3.69 22.79
N VAL A 367 -11.44 3.54 22.22
CA VAL A 367 -10.49 4.62 21.93
C VAL A 367 -10.33 4.77 20.42
N MET A 368 -10.81 5.90 19.89
CA MET A 368 -10.80 6.25 18.47
C MET A 368 -9.75 7.33 18.19
N ILE A 369 -8.67 6.97 17.50
CA ILE A 369 -7.51 7.84 17.26
C ILE A 369 -7.43 8.23 15.76
N THR A 370 -8.52 8.79 15.24
CA THR A 370 -8.62 9.25 13.84
C THR A 370 -9.76 10.24 13.66
N LYS A 371 -9.60 11.18 12.72
CA LYS A 371 -10.77 11.88 12.17
C LYS A 371 -11.52 10.93 11.22
N LEU A 372 -12.78 11.24 10.91
CA LEU A 372 -13.57 10.48 9.93
C LEU A 372 -12.95 10.60 8.52
N LYS A 373 -12.47 11.80 8.18
CA LYS A 373 -11.81 12.13 6.92
C LYS A 373 -10.53 12.92 7.17
N GLU A 374 -9.44 12.49 6.54
CA GLU A 374 -8.15 13.18 6.51
C GLU A 374 -7.67 13.08 5.05
N LYS A 375 -8.02 14.09 4.24
CA LYS A 375 -8.08 14.07 2.75
C LYS A 375 -9.05 13.02 2.20
N ASN A 376 -8.81 11.74 2.47
CA ASN A 376 -9.64 10.59 2.15
C ASN A 376 -10.42 10.10 3.40
N GLU A 377 -11.42 9.26 3.21
CA GLU A 377 -12.11 8.59 4.33
C GLU A 377 -11.13 7.68 5.09
N LYS A 378 -11.11 7.81 6.42
CA LYS A 378 -10.34 6.96 7.34
C LYS A 378 -11.26 6.09 8.21
N CYS A 379 -12.47 6.57 8.51
CA CYS A 379 -13.47 5.89 9.31
C CYS A 379 -14.87 6.43 8.99
N VAL A 380 -15.89 5.57 8.94
CA VAL A 380 -17.29 6.05 8.88
C VAL A 380 -17.76 6.48 10.28
N LEU A 381 -18.79 7.34 10.33
CA LEU A 381 -19.49 7.61 11.59
C LEU A 381 -20.27 6.35 11.99
N TYR A 382 -19.89 5.72 13.10
CA TYR A 382 -20.47 4.45 13.53
C TYR A 382 -21.30 4.56 14.82
N TRP A 383 -21.30 5.70 15.50
CA TRP A 383 -22.15 5.99 16.66
C TRP A 383 -23.26 6.99 16.30
N PRO A 384 -24.40 7.00 17.02
CA PRO A 384 -25.50 7.91 16.74
C PRO A 384 -25.30 9.25 17.47
N GLU A 385 -26.06 10.28 17.08
CA GLU A 385 -26.11 11.54 17.84
C GLU A 385 -26.81 11.36 19.20
N LYS A 386 -27.85 10.50 19.26
CA LYS A 386 -28.62 10.22 20.47
C LYS A 386 -29.01 8.74 20.63
N ARG A 387 -29.59 8.14 19.59
CA ARG A 387 -30.00 6.73 19.56
C ARG A 387 -29.78 6.14 18.17
N GLY A 388 -29.26 4.92 18.11
CA GLY A 388 -29.04 4.16 16.88
C GLY A 388 -29.23 2.66 17.13
N ILE A 389 -29.59 1.92 16.09
CA ILE A 389 -29.75 0.45 16.16
C ILE A 389 -28.84 -0.15 15.07
N TYR A 390 -27.92 -1.00 15.49
CA TYR A 390 -26.89 -1.60 14.64
C TYR A 390 -27.01 -3.13 14.73
N GLY A 391 -27.73 -3.70 13.75
CA GLY A 391 -28.13 -5.10 13.79
C GLY A 391 -29.04 -5.40 15.00
N LYS A 392 -28.47 -6.04 16.02
CA LYS A 392 -29.18 -6.43 17.27
C LYS A 392 -28.76 -5.62 18.49
N VAL A 393 -27.86 -4.64 18.34
CA VAL A 393 -27.37 -3.79 19.43
C VAL A 393 -27.95 -2.40 19.25
N GLU A 394 -28.75 -1.96 20.23
CA GLU A 394 -29.13 -0.56 20.35
C GLU A 394 -28.04 0.20 21.09
N VAL A 395 -27.68 1.39 20.60
CA VAL A 395 -26.67 2.28 21.21
C VAL A 395 -27.33 3.62 21.52
N LEU A 396 -27.23 4.05 22.78
CA LEU A 396 -27.75 5.31 23.29
C LEU A 396 -26.57 6.18 23.75
N VAL A 397 -26.54 7.44 23.34
CA VAL A 397 -25.64 8.45 23.91
C VAL A 397 -26.34 9.08 25.11
N THR A 398 -25.79 8.91 26.31
CA THR A 398 -26.36 9.45 27.55
C THR A 398 -25.66 10.72 28.03
N GLY A 399 -24.44 10.96 27.58
CA GLY A 399 -23.71 12.19 27.85
C GLY A 399 -22.52 12.37 26.89
N VAL A 400 -22.12 13.62 26.68
CA VAL A 400 -20.97 14.02 25.89
C VAL A 400 -20.18 15.05 26.70
N THR A 401 -18.87 14.85 26.82
CA THR A 401 -17.93 15.76 27.48
C THR A 401 -16.84 16.13 26.48
N GLU A 402 -16.61 17.42 26.27
CA GLU A 402 -15.55 17.92 25.41
C GLU A 402 -14.32 18.25 26.27
N CYS A 403 -13.19 17.61 25.97
CA CYS A 403 -11.88 17.93 26.51
C CYS A 403 -11.01 18.52 25.40
N ASP A 404 -9.92 19.22 25.74
CA ASP A 404 -9.09 20.01 24.81
C ASP A 404 -8.65 19.27 23.52
N ASN A 405 -8.44 17.95 23.59
CA ASN A 405 -7.88 17.14 22.49
C ASN A 405 -8.72 15.91 22.12
N TYR A 406 -9.79 15.62 22.88
CA TYR A 406 -10.67 14.49 22.64
C TYR A 406 -12.07 14.74 23.20
N THR A 407 -13.08 14.12 22.58
CA THR A 407 -14.45 14.08 23.09
C THR A 407 -14.70 12.74 23.76
N VAL A 408 -15.27 12.75 24.97
CA VAL A 408 -15.74 11.54 25.66
C VAL A 408 -17.26 11.42 25.49
N ARG A 409 -17.77 10.24 25.14
CA ARG A 409 -19.21 9.94 25.13
C ARG A 409 -19.51 8.79 26.07
N ASN A 410 -20.49 8.99 26.94
CA ASN A 410 -21.05 7.93 27.76
C ASN A 410 -22.13 7.23 26.93
N LEU A 411 -21.88 5.95 26.61
CA LEU A 411 -22.77 5.13 25.80
C LEU A 411 -23.45 4.05 26.66
N VAL A 412 -24.69 3.75 26.31
CA VAL A 412 -25.45 2.63 26.86
C VAL A 412 -25.86 1.72 25.71
N LEU A 413 -25.33 0.51 25.69
CA LEU A 413 -25.66 -0.54 24.75
C LEU A 413 -26.79 -1.40 25.31
N LYS A 414 -27.72 -1.83 24.47
CA LYS A 414 -28.83 -2.72 24.84
C LYS A 414 -29.04 -3.85 23.84
N GLN A 415 -29.33 -5.05 24.35
CA GLN A 415 -29.79 -6.18 23.56
C GLN A 415 -30.78 -7.02 24.39
N GLY A 416 -32.06 -6.96 24.03
CA GLY A 416 -33.14 -7.54 24.84
C GLY A 416 -33.25 -6.85 26.19
N SER A 417 -33.24 -7.64 27.28
CA SER A 417 -33.25 -7.14 28.66
C SER A 417 -31.88 -6.70 29.20
N HIS A 418 -30.79 -7.00 28.50
CA HIS A 418 -29.43 -6.74 28.98
C HIS A 418 -28.96 -5.35 28.55
N THR A 419 -28.16 -4.72 29.40
CA THR A 419 -27.59 -3.38 29.20
C THR A 419 -26.11 -3.39 29.57
N GLN A 420 -25.27 -2.73 28.76
CA GLN A 420 -23.84 -2.54 29.00
C GLN A 420 -23.49 -1.05 28.90
N HIS A 421 -22.58 -0.57 29.74
CA HIS A 421 -22.05 0.79 29.66
C HIS A 421 -20.71 0.80 28.91
N VAL A 422 -20.48 1.79 28.06
CA VAL A 422 -19.25 1.94 27.28
C VAL A 422 -18.84 3.41 27.23
N LYS A 423 -17.58 3.74 27.54
CA LYS A 423 -17.03 5.09 27.32
C LYS A 423 -16.31 5.15 25.97
N HIS A 424 -16.70 6.10 25.12
CA HIS A 424 -16.13 6.31 23.80
C HIS A 424 -15.28 7.58 23.79
N TYR A 425 -13.96 7.40 23.67
CA TYR A 425 -12.98 8.47 23.54
C TYR A 425 -12.68 8.71 22.08
N TRP A 426 -12.88 9.95 21.61
CA TRP A 426 -12.57 10.36 20.24
C TRP A 426 -11.45 11.40 20.20
N TYR A 427 -10.22 10.92 19.97
CA TYR A 427 -9.03 11.75 19.83
C TYR A 427 -8.86 12.23 18.39
N THR A 428 -8.94 13.54 18.20
CA THR A 428 -8.91 14.17 16.87
C THR A 428 -7.63 14.97 16.60
N SER A 429 -6.79 15.20 17.60
CA SER A 429 -5.55 15.99 17.48
C SER A 429 -4.38 15.27 16.78
N TRP A 430 -4.52 14.00 16.37
CA TRP A 430 -3.44 13.31 15.64
C TRP A 430 -3.35 13.79 14.17
N PRO A 431 -2.20 14.32 13.69
CA PRO A 431 -2.07 14.78 12.31
C PRO A 431 -2.12 13.65 11.26
N ASP A 432 -2.53 13.97 10.03
CA ASP A 432 -2.41 13.05 8.90
C ASP A 432 -0.94 12.98 8.44
N HIS A 433 -0.44 11.75 8.21
CA HIS A 433 0.94 11.46 7.82
C HIS A 433 2.08 11.96 8.74
N LYS A 434 1.79 12.34 10.00
CA LYS A 434 2.79 12.71 11.00
C LYS A 434 2.42 12.19 12.40
N THR A 435 3.34 12.32 13.33
CA THR A 435 3.11 12.23 14.78
C THR A 435 2.64 13.59 15.33
N PRO A 436 1.99 13.64 16.50
CA PRO A 436 1.66 14.89 17.19
C PRO A 436 2.93 15.63 17.64
N ASP A 437 2.94 16.96 17.55
CA ASP A 437 4.09 17.80 17.97
C ASP A 437 4.35 17.75 19.49
N SER A 438 3.37 17.31 20.28
CA SER A 438 3.49 17.04 21.71
C SER A 438 2.83 15.71 22.06
N ALA A 439 3.53 14.91 22.88
CA ALA A 439 2.98 13.68 23.43
C ALA A 439 2.00 13.89 24.61
N GLN A 440 1.90 15.12 25.16
CA GLN A 440 1.04 15.41 26.32
C GLN A 440 -0.40 14.89 26.09
N PRO A 441 -1.10 15.23 24.99
CA PRO A 441 -2.52 14.93 24.90
C PRO A 441 -2.81 13.43 24.73
N LEU A 442 -1.84 12.66 24.22
CA LEU A 442 -1.94 11.20 24.19
C LEU A 442 -1.73 10.60 25.57
N LEU A 443 -0.79 11.11 26.36
CA LEU A 443 -0.60 10.69 27.75
C LEU A 443 -1.81 11.02 28.62
N GLN A 444 -2.47 12.16 28.41
CA GLN A 444 -3.69 12.48 29.14
C GLN A 444 -4.82 11.51 28.78
N LEU A 445 -5.06 11.29 27.48
CA LEU A 445 -6.02 10.28 27.01
C LEU A 445 -5.73 8.88 27.59
N MET A 446 -4.46 8.49 27.65
CA MET A 446 -4.02 7.23 28.23
C MET A 446 -4.36 7.13 29.71
N LEU A 447 -4.08 8.18 30.51
CA LEU A 447 -4.38 8.21 31.95
C LEU A 447 -5.89 8.10 32.21
N ASP A 448 -6.71 8.86 31.48
CA ASP A 448 -8.18 8.79 31.59
C ASP A 448 -8.72 7.39 31.23
N VAL A 449 -8.16 6.73 30.20
CA VAL A 449 -8.55 5.37 29.79
C VAL A 449 -8.09 4.31 30.79
N GLU A 450 -6.94 4.51 31.43
CA GLU A 450 -6.44 3.62 32.49
C GLU A 450 -7.28 3.72 33.77
N GLU A 451 -7.74 4.92 34.14
CA GLU A 451 -8.71 5.10 35.24
C GLU A 451 -10.01 4.32 34.97
N ASP A 452 -10.57 4.42 33.76
CA ASP A 452 -11.75 3.64 33.36
C ASP A 452 -11.49 2.13 33.32
N ARG A 453 -10.29 1.71 32.91
CA ARG A 453 -9.89 0.29 32.86
C ARG A 453 -9.85 -0.31 34.26
N LEU A 454 -9.30 0.42 35.24
CA LEU A 454 -9.27 0.02 36.64
C LEU A 454 -10.67 0.06 37.28
N ALA A 455 -11.48 1.08 36.97
CA ALA A 455 -12.88 1.14 37.41
C ALA A 455 -13.78 0.06 36.78
N SER A 456 -13.30 -0.61 35.72
CA SER A 456 -14.01 -1.68 34.98
C SER A 456 -13.37 -3.06 35.18
N GLU A 457 -12.70 -3.31 36.30
CA GLU A 457 -12.13 -4.62 36.62
C GLU A 457 -13.16 -5.76 36.47
N GLY A 458 -12.72 -6.87 35.88
CA GLY A 458 -13.57 -8.03 35.55
C GLY A 458 -14.34 -7.90 34.22
N ARG A 459 -14.37 -6.73 33.58
CA ARG A 459 -14.91 -6.56 32.22
C ARG A 459 -13.86 -6.88 31.15
N GLY A 460 -14.29 -6.86 29.88
CA GLY A 460 -13.46 -7.28 28.76
C GLY A 460 -12.50 -6.21 28.19
N PRO A 461 -11.89 -6.48 27.02
CA PRO A 461 -10.85 -5.65 26.42
C PRO A 461 -11.27 -4.22 26.09
N VAL A 462 -10.34 -3.28 26.24
CA VAL A 462 -10.46 -1.93 25.68
C VAL A 462 -10.29 -1.99 24.15
N VAL A 463 -11.27 -1.49 23.39
CA VAL A 463 -11.19 -1.47 21.92
C VAL A 463 -10.43 -0.23 21.46
N VAL A 464 -9.33 -0.39 20.73
CA VAL A 464 -8.51 0.72 20.21
C VAL A 464 -8.49 0.66 18.68
N HIS A 465 -8.84 1.77 18.03
CA HIS A 465 -8.88 1.82 16.57
C HIS A 465 -8.40 3.16 15.99
N CYS A 466 -7.94 3.11 14.74
CA CYS A 466 -7.65 4.28 13.92
C CYS A 466 -8.26 4.08 12.53
N SER A 467 -7.51 4.27 11.44
CA SER A 467 -7.92 3.87 10.08
C SER A 467 -7.64 2.38 9.83
N ALA A 468 -6.36 1.97 9.85
CA ALA A 468 -5.94 0.59 9.60
C ALA A 468 -5.88 -0.30 10.87
N GLY A 469 -5.97 0.32 12.05
CA GLY A 469 -5.89 -0.40 13.33
C GLY A 469 -4.50 -0.91 13.69
N ILE A 470 -3.43 -0.26 13.22
CA ILE A 470 -2.04 -0.70 13.44
C ILE A 470 -1.06 0.42 13.83
N GLY A 471 -1.03 1.55 13.10
CA GLY A 471 -0.08 2.64 13.38
C GLY A 471 -0.39 3.39 14.68
N ARG A 472 -1.32 4.35 14.64
CA ARG A 472 -1.76 5.12 15.83
C ARG A 472 -2.28 4.23 16.96
N THR A 473 -2.96 3.13 16.62
CA THR A 473 -3.41 2.08 17.56
C THR A 473 -2.24 1.44 18.30
N GLY A 474 -1.20 1.02 17.57
CA GLY A 474 0.03 0.48 18.16
C GLY A 474 0.76 1.50 19.01
N CYS A 475 0.81 2.78 18.59
CA CYS A 475 1.43 3.84 19.39
C CYS A 475 0.74 4.00 20.76
N PHE A 476 -0.59 4.05 20.77
CA PHE A 476 -1.37 4.17 22.01
C PHE A 476 -1.15 2.97 22.92
N ILE A 477 -1.33 1.74 22.41
CA ILE A 477 -1.17 0.53 23.25
C ILE A 477 0.28 0.37 23.73
N ALA A 478 1.29 0.63 22.89
CA ALA A 478 2.70 0.59 23.29
C ALA A 478 3.01 1.62 24.38
N THR A 479 2.45 2.83 24.26
CA THR A 479 2.59 3.87 25.29
C THR A 479 1.91 3.46 26.59
N SER A 480 0.69 2.92 26.55
CA SER A 480 -0.02 2.40 27.73
C SER A 480 0.79 1.33 28.47
N ILE A 481 1.28 0.32 27.73
CA ILE A 481 2.07 -0.79 28.30
C ILE A 481 3.39 -0.27 28.88
N GLY A 482 4.12 0.58 28.14
CA GLY A 482 5.40 1.10 28.59
C GLY A 482 5.29 2.09 29.76
N CYS A 483 4.19 2.86 29.86
CA CYS A 483 3.93 3.69 31.03
C CYS A 483 3.59 2.84 32.27
N GLN A 484 2.88 1.71 32.09
CA GLN A 484 2.67 0.75 33.16
C GLN A 484 4.01 0.14 33.61
N GLN A 485 4.87 -0.28 32.67
CA GLN A 485 6.21 -0.82 32.97
C GLN A 485 7.11 0.20 33.70
N LEU A 486 7.17 1.46 33.24
CA LEU A 486 7.94 2.51 33.92
C LEU A 486 7.46 2.76 35.36
N LYS A 487 6.15 2.64 35.60
CA LYS A 487 5.54 2.88 36.92
C LYS A 487 5.78 1.70 37.89
N GLU A 488 5.81 0.47 37.39
CA GLU A 488 5.93 -0.73 38.22
C GLU A 488 7.38 -1.24 38.37
N GLU A 489 8.18 -1.19 37.30
CA GLU A 489 9.53 -1.76 37.24
C GLU A 489 10.64 -0.69 37.26
N GLY A 490 10.31 0.59 37.04
CA GLY A 490 11.30 1.67 36.90
C GLY A 490 12.13 1.61 35.60
N VAL A 491 11.78 0.73 34.66
CA VAL A 491 12.44 0.53 33.36
C VAL A 491 11.39 0.42 32.25
N VAL A 492 11.82 0.39 30.99
CA VAL A 492 10.93 0.10 29.85
C VAL A 492 11.63 -0.64 28.73
N ASP A 493 10.98 -1.64 28.15
CA ASP A 493 11.46 -2.38 26.97
C ASP A 493 10.54 -2.12 25.77
N ALA A 494 10.68 -0.93 25.17
CA ALA A 494 9.87 -0.52 24.04
C ALA A 494 10.02 -1.44 22.80
N LEU A 495 11.20 -2.05 22.64
CA LEU A 495 11.49 -3.02 21.59
C LEU A 495 10.65 -4.30 21.79
N SER A 496 10.74 -4.92 22.97
CA SER A 496 9.97 -6.12 23.30
C SER A 496 8.46 -5.84 23.25
N ILE A 497 8.00 -4.68 23.75
CA ILE A 497 6.60 -4.26 23.66
C ILE A 497 6.14 -4.25 22.20
N VAL A 498 6.86 -3.57 21.29
CA VAL A 498 6.46 -3.51 19.87
C VAL A 498 6.57 -4.87 19.19
N CYS A 499 7.55 -5.70 19.55
CA CYS A 499 7.64 -7.09 19.10
C CYS A 499 6.39 -7.90 19.49
N GLN A 500 5.98 -7.88 20.77
CA GLN A 500 4.77 -8.59 21.22
C GLN A 500 3.50 -8.06 20.55
N LEU A 501 3.37 -6.74 20.38
CA LEU A 501 2.25 -6.15 19.63
C LEU A 501 2.18 -6.64 18.18
N ARG A 502 3.34 -6.89 17.53
CA ARG A 502 3.38 -7.42 16.17
C ARG A 502 3.15 -8.93 16.09
N VAL A 503 3.48 -9.71 17.13
CA VAL A 503 2.99 -11.10 17.27
C VAL A 503 1.46 -11.09 17.27
N ASP A 504 0.85 -10.22 18.07
CA ASP A 504 -0.60 -10.15 18.24
C ASP A 504 -1.32 -9.59 17.00
N ARG A 505 -0.76 -8.58 16.32
CA ARG A 505 -1.31 -8.02 15.08
C ARG A 505 -0.22 -7.46 14.18
N GLY A 506 -0.13 -7.97 12.96
CA GLY A 506 0.88 -7.55 11.98
C GLY A 506 0.91 -6.04 11.72
N GLY A 507 2.10 -5.45 11.83
CA GLY A 507 2.40 -4.05 11.50
C GLY A 507 2.03 -3.02 12.56
N MET A 508 1.74 -3.44 13.79
CA MET A 508 1.60 -2.53 14.94
C MET A 508 2.84 -1.64 15.09
N VAL A 509 2.61 -0.32 15.24
CA VAL A 509 3.61 0.76 15.06
C VAL A 509 4.23 0.71 13.66
N GLN A 510 3.76 1.59 12.76
CA GLN A 510 3.92 1.41 11.31
C GLN A 510 5.13 2.13 10.71
N THR A 511 5.68 3.16 11.37
CA THR A 511 6.82 3.95 10.84
C THR A 511 7.84 4.26 11.94
N SER A 512 9.08 4.60 11.56
CA SER A 512 10.13 4.94 12.54
C SER A 512 9.75 6.16 13.36
N GLU A 513 9.11 7.17 12.77
CA GLU A 513 8.69 8.37 13.48
C GLU A 513 7.62 8.04 14.55
N GLN A 514 6.77 7.04 14.30
CA GLN A 514 5.82 6.53 15.29
C GLN A 514 6.52 5.83 16.47
N TYR A 515 7.60 5.09 16.19
CA TYR A 515 8.41 4.41 17.21
C TYR A 515 9.22 5.41 18.05
N GLU A 516 9.81 6.42 17.42
CA GLU A 516 10.44 7.57 18.07
C GLU A 516 9.43 8.33 18.94
N PHE A 517 8.23 8.57 18.45
CA PHE A 517 7.17 9.25 19.20
C PHE A 517 6.69 8.45 20.43
N VAL A 518 6.67 7.10 20.37
CA VAL A 518 6.43 6.28 21.56
C VAL A 518 7.52 6.52 22.62
N HIS A 519 8.80 6.59 22.21
CA HIS A 519 9.90 6.92 23.14
C HIS A 519 9.77 8.34 23.72
N HIS A 520 9.40 9.34 22.90
CA HIS A 520 9.10 10.69 23.39
C HIS A 520 7.94 10.72 24.40
N ALA A 521 6.88 9.92 24.18
CA ALA A 521 5.76 9.81 25.10
C ALA A 521 6.16 9.15 26.42
N LEU A 522 6.93 8.06 26.36
CA LEU A 522 7.47 7.38 27.55
C LEU A 522 8.40 8.29 28.35
N CYS A 523 9.28 9.04 27.69
CA CYS A 523 10.16 10.02 28.32
C CYS A 523 9.38 11.18 28.99
N LEU A 524 8.31 11.68 28.36
CA LEU A 524 7.42 12.67 28.96
C LEU A 524 6.55 12.12 30.11
N PHE A 525 6.32 10.80 30.15
CA PHE A 525 5.69 10.14 31.30
C PHE A 525 6.69 9.96 32.45
N GLU A 526 7.90 9.49 32.14
CA GLU A 526 9.01 9.34 33.09
C GLU A 526 9.30 10.64 33.84
N SER A 527 9.31 11.79 33.13
CA SER A 527 9.53 13.11 33.75
C SER A 527 8.43 13.55 34.74
N ARG A 528 7.32 12.81 34.84
CA ARG A 528 6.23 13.04 35.80
C ARG A 528 6.23 12.04 36.97
N LEU A 529 7.04 10.98 36.89
CA LEU A 529 7.21 10.04 37.99
C LEU A 529 8.05 10.70 39.09
N SER A 530 7.87 10.23 40.33
CA SER A 530 8.71 10.64 41.46
C SER A 530 10.20 10.46 41.13
N PRO A 531 11.10 11.28 41.71
CA PRO A 531 12.54 11.10 41.56
C PRO A 531 12.95 9.66 41.90
N GLU A 532 13.97 9.14 41.21
CA GLU A 532 14.60 7.88 41.63
C GLU A 532 15.21 8.09 43.02
N THR A 533 14.63 7.46 44.04
CA THR A 533 15.24 7.42 45.37
C THR A 533 16.49 6.55 45.27
N VAL A 534 17.65 7.16 45.48
CA VAL A 534 18.92 6.42 45.53
C VAL A 534 19.02 5.79 46.93
N GLU A 535 18.76 4.49 47.01
CA GLU A 535 19.14 3.63 48.15
C GLU A 535 20.51 2.96 47.89
#